data_AF-A0A4D4KRL3-F1
#
_entry.id   AF-A0A4D4KRL3-F1
#
_cell.length_a   1.000
_cell.length_b   1.000
_cell.length_c   1.000
_cell.angle_alpha   90.00
_cell.angle_beta   90.00
_cell.angle_gamma   90.00
#
_symmetry.space_group_name_H-M   'P 1'
#
loop_
_entity.id
_entity.type
_entity.pdbx_description
1 polymer ?
#
loop_
_entity_poly.entity_id
_entity_poly.type
_entity_poly.pdbx_seq_one_letter_code
_entity_poly.pdbx_strand_id
1 'polypeptide(L)'
;MFTDMKEALEAEAFELSPLGSDQSTAASVVVAHHARDKDDLADLLGALGLPCAEDDLVRLLPHLPTTDAPTTGDLMSAEAFTAVVASMLNNGDTPEHVRSTLGLSESELTEAVQLAGLPAADGGATTPEEAVPALNDPAGTDGIEPLLAWAENHSAASIRNRAARVRSDLTELTERRATDAAQQDAEERVAKAKAELEAAQAKLREVKTGGRTATSPSPTPAPASTGRRSKEELATI
;
A
#
# COMPACT_ATOMS: atom_id res chain seq x y z
N MET A 1 29.32 15.68 -38.31
CA MET A 1 27.90 15.69 -38.74
C MET A 1 27.71 14.51 -39.70
N PHE A 2 26.65 13.70 -39.48
CA PHE A 2 26.12 12.64 -40.37
C PHE A 2 26.58 11.16 -40.25
N THR A 3 27.37 10.74 -39.26
CA THR A 3 27.61 9.29 -39.04
C THR A 3 26.40 8.56 -38.44
N ASP A 4 25.61 9.26 -37.62
CA ASP A 4 24.38 8.74 -36.97
C ASP A 4 23.28 8.33 -37.97
N MET A 5 23.14 9.08 -39.07
CA MET A 5 22.05 8.85 -40.03
C MET A 5 22.28 7.60 -40.89
N LYS A 6 23.54 7.18 -41.07
CA LYS A 6 23.88 5.95 -41.79
C LYS A 6 23.62 4.71 -40.92
N GLU A 7 23.94 4.79 -39.64
CA GLU A 7 23.67 3.72 -38.66
C GLU A 7 22.16 3.54 -38.42
N ALA A 8 21.38 4.63 -38.41
CA ALA A 8 19.92 4.58 -38.35
C ALA A 8 19.29 3.88 -39.59
N LEU A 9 19.84 4.09 -40.80
CA LEU A 9 19.38 3.41 -42.02
C LEU A 9 19.80 1.93 -42.06
N GLU A 10 20.96 1.58 -41.51
CA GLU A 10 21.39 0.18 -41.40
C GLU A 10 20.56 -0.59 -40.36
N ALA A 11 20.09 0.07 -39.30
CA ALA A 11 19.14 -0.51 -38.34
C ALA A 11 17.74 -0.72 -38.94
N GLU A 12 17.28 0.15 -39.84
CA GLU A 12 16.01 -0.01 -40.56
C GLU A 12 16.05 -1.14 -41.60
N ALA A 13 17.24 -1.50 -42.08
CA ALA A 13 17.48 -2.63 -42.98
C ALA A 13 17.63 -3.98 -42.25
N PHE A 14 17.50 -4.01 -40.92
CA PHE A 14 17.52 -5.27 -40.18
C PHE A 14 16.26 -6.08 -40.51
N GLU A 15 16.40 -7.04 -41.42
CA GLU A 15 15.32 -7.97 -41.77
C GLU A 15 14.87 -8.71 -40.51
N LEU A 16 13.76 -8.26 -39.93
CA LEU A 16 13.06 -9.01 -38.92
C LEU A 16 12.70 -10.34 -39.56
N SER A 17 13.38 -11.40 -39.13
CA SER A 17 13.13 -12.74 -39.64
C SER A 17 11.63 -13.01 -39.51
N PRO A 18 10.94 -13.37 -40.61
CA PRO A 18 9.51 -13.59 -40.57
C PRO A 18 9.24 -14.65 -39.51
N LEU A 19 8.32 -14.34 -38.58
CA LEU A 19 7.95 -15.25 -37.50
C LEU A 19 7.55 -16.59 -38.13
N GLY A 20 8.19 -17.67 -37.68
CA GLY A 20 7.87 -19.01 -38.15
C GLY A 20 6.44 -19.38 -37.78
N SER A 21 5.81 -20.25 -38.58
CA SER A 21 4.46 -20.77 -38.31
C SER A 21 4.30 -21.24 -36.86
N ASP A 22 5.30 -21.96 -36.33
CA ASP A 22 5.28 -22.48 -34.95
C ASP A 22 5.27 -21.38 -33.88
N GLN A 23 5.97 -20.26 -34.12
CA GLN A 23 5.99 -19.12 -33.21
C GLN A 23 4.66 -18.38 -33.22
N SER A 24 4.03 -18.25 -34.39
CA SER A 24 2.70 -17.64 -34.51
C SER A 24 1.65 -18.48 -33.76
N THR A 25 1.71 -19.81 -33.87
CA THR A 25 0.80 -20.71 -33.13
C THR A 25 1.01 -20.62 -31.62
N ALA A 26 2.26 -20.60 -31.17
CA ALA A 26 2.56 -20.44 -29.74
C ALA A 26 2.05 -19.09 -29.19
N ALA A 27 2.23 -18.01 -29.95
CA ALA A 27 1.70 -16.69 -29.59
C ALA A 27 0.16 -16.71 -29.52
N SER A 28 -0.52 -17.33 -30.49
CA SER A 28 -1.98 -17.45 -30.47
C SER A 28 -2.51 -18.21 -29.25
N VAL A 29 -1.82 -19.26 -28.80
CA VAL A 29 -2.19 -20.01 -27.58
C VAL A 29 -2.02 -19.15 -26.33
N VAL A 30 -0.92 -18.39 -26.23
CA VAL A 30 -0.71 -17.46 -25.11
C VAL A 30 -1.80 -16.39 -25.09
N VAL A 31 -2.17 -15.85 -26.25
CA VAL A 31 -3.27 -14.88 -26.36
C VAL A 31 -4.61 -15.50 -25.96
N ALA A 32 -4.88 -16.74 -26.38
CA ALA A 32 -6.08 -17.47 -25.98
C ALA A 32 -6.21 -17.65 -24.47
N HIS A 33 -5.11 -17.86 -23.74
CA HIS A 33 -5.12 -17.93 -22.28
C HIS A 33 -5.44 -16.60 -21.59
N HIS A 34 -5.26 -15.46 -22.26
CA HIS A 34 -5.52 -14.13 -21.72
C HIS A 34 -6.83 -13.52 -22.22
N ALA A 35 -7.43 -14.08 -23.27
CA ALA A 35 -8.70 -13.62 -23.80
C ALA A 35 -9.85 -14.02 -22.87
N ARG A 36 -10.84 -13.14 -22.72
CA ARG A 36 -12.00 -13.34 -21.85
C ARG A 36 -13.07 -14.23 -22.49
N ASP A 37 -13.29 -14.05 -23.79
CA ASP A 37 -14.27 -14.76 -24.58
C ASP A 37 -13.84 -14.88 -26.05
N LYS A 38 -14.67 -15.49 -26.90
CA LYS A 38 -14.38 -15.70 -28.32
C LYS A 38 -14.19 -14.38 -29.08
N ASP A 39 -14.97 -13.36 -28.75
CA ASP A 39 -14.96 -12.09 -29.47
C ASP A 39 -13.69 -11.31 -29.09
N ASP A 40 -13.34 -11.27 -27.80
CA ASP A 40 -12.09 -10.71 -27.29
C ASP A 40 -10.85 -11.43 -27.87
N LEU A 41 -10.90 -12.75 -28.01
CA LEU A 41 -9.85 -13.52 -28.67
C LEU A 41 -9.66 -13.10 -30.14
N ALA A 42 -10.75 -12.91 -30.89
CA ALA A 42 -10.67 -12.50 -32.29
C ALA A 42 -10.07 -11.09 -32.42
N ASP A 43 -10.44 -10.17 -31.54
CA ASP A 43 -9.92 -8.80 -31.50
C ASP A 43 -8.41 -8.78 -31.15
N LEU A 44 -7.99 -9.54 -30.14
CA LEU A 44 -6.59 -9.62 -29.72
C LEU A 44 -5.69 -10.26 -30.79
N LEU A 45 -6.15 -11.33 -31.44
CA LEU A 45 -5.40 -11.95 -32.54
C LEU A 45 -5.30 -11.01 -33.74
N GLY A 46 -6.38 -10.31 -34.07
CA GLY A 46 -6.40 -9.31 -35.14
C GLY A 46 -5.43 -8.15 -34.87
N ALA A 47 -5.39 -7.65 -33.64
CA ALA A 47 -4.48 -6.57 -33.23
C ALA A 47 -2.99 -6.97 -33.32
N LEU A 48 -2.68 -8.25 -33.08
CA LEU A 48 -1.32 -8.78 -33.14
C LEU A 48 -0.92 -9.30 -34.53
N GLY A 49 -1.82 -9.23 -35.52
CA GLY A 49 -1.58 -9.78 -36.85
C GLY A 49 -1.41 -11.30 -36.88
N LEU A 50 -1.97 -11.99 -35.88
CA LEU A 50 -1.95 -13.44 -35.76
C LEU A 50 -3.11 -14.08 -36.55
N PRO A 51 -3.03 -15.37 -36.90
CA PRO A 51 -4.13 -16.08 -37.55
C PRO A 51 -5.43 -15.99 -36.73
N CYS A 52 -6.47 -15.42 -37.32
CA CYS A 52 -7.78 -15.17 -36.69
C CYS A 52 -8.96 -15.71 -37.52
N ALA A 53 -8.71 -16.66 -38.42
CA ALA A 53 -9.78 -17.32 -39.16
C ALA A 53 -10.67 -18.15 -38.20
N GLU A 54 -11.92 -18.40 -38.57
CA GLU A 54 -12.86 -19.16 -37.74
C GLU A 54 -12.30 -20.54 -37.35
N ASP A 55 -11.59 -21.22 -38.26
CA ASP A 55 -10.93 -22.51 -37.98
C ASP A 55 -9.82 -22.39 -36.93
N ASP A 56 -9.11 -21.26 -36.89
CA ASP A 56 -8.07 -20.98 -35.90
C ASP A 56 -8.68 -20.64 -34.54
N LEU A 57 -9.77 -19.85 -34.53
CA LEU A 57 -10.53 -19.56 -33.32
C LEU A 57 -11.07 -20.85 -32.69
N VAL A 58 -11.68 -21.74 -33.49
CA VAL A 58 -12.22 -23.01 -33.01
C VAL A 58 -11.13 -23.89 -32.38
N ARG A 59 -9.90 -23.87 -32.91
CA ARG A 59 -8.75 -24.58 -32.31
C ARG A 59 -8.29 -23.97 -30.99
N LEU A 60 -8.50 -22.66 -30.80
CA LEU A 60 -8.05 -21.91 -29.62
C LEU A 60 -9.11 -21.81 -28.53
N LEU A 61 -10.40 -22.01 -28.83
CA LEU A 61 -11.50 -22.02 -27.86
C LEU A 61 -11.24 -22.89 -26.62
N PRO A 62 -10.65 -24.10 -26.71
CA PRO A 62 -10.34 -24.90 -25.53
C PRO A 62 -9.30 -24.29 -24.58
N HIS A 63 -8.54 -23.29 -25.04
CA HIS A 63 -7.50 -22.59 -24.26
C HIS A 63 -8.01 -21.32 -23.58
N LEU A 64 -9.25 -20.91 -23.86
CA LEU A 64 -9.89 -19.82 -23.13
C LEU A 64 -9.97 -20.17 -21.64
N PRO A 65 -9.80 -19.19 -20.74
CA PRO A 65 -10.00 -19.40 -19.32
C PRO A 65 -11.45 -19.82 -19.06
N THR A 66 -11.69 -21.12 -18.88
CA THR A 66 -12.97 -21.63 -18.40
C THR A 66 -13.28 -20.94 -17.08
N THR A 67 -14.46 -20.33 -16.99
CA THR A 67 -14.98 -19.62 -15.81
C THR A 67 -15.33 -20.57 -14.65
N ASP A 68 -14.50 -21.59 -14.41
CA ASP A 68 -14.45 -22.36 -13.16
C ASP A 68 -13.31 -21.87 -12.25
N ALA A 69 -12.61 -20.80 -12.65
CA ALA A 69 -11.72 -20.05 -11.77
C ALA A 69 -12.49 -18.90 -11.12
N PRO A 70 -12.41 -18.73 -9.78
CA PRO A 70 -13.25 -17.80 -9.04
C PRO A 70 -13.03 -16.37 -9.53
N THR A 71 -14.08 -15.79 -10.11
CA THR A 71 -14.13 -14.38 -10.48
C THR A 71 -14.18 -13.56 -9.19
N THR A 72 -13.15 -12.75 -8.98
CA THR A 72 -13.14 -11.67 -7.99
C THR A 72 -14.32 -10.74 -8.26
N GLY A 73 -15.44 -10.96 -7.59
CA GLY A 73 -16.61 -10.07 -7.67
C GLY A 73 -17.97 -10.75 -7.69
N ASP A 74 -18.08 -12.08 -7.68
CA ASP A 74 -19.38 -12.73 -7.55
C ASP A 74 -19.84 -12.77 -6.09
N LEU A 75 -21.15 -12.61 -5.89
CA LEU A 75 -21.82 -12.54 -4.60
C LEU A 75 -21.32 -13.66 -3.70
N MET A 76 -20.84 -13.30 -2.50
CA MET A 76 -20.27 -14.24 -1.54
C MET A 76 -21.22 -15.44 -1.39
N SER A 77 -20.71 -16.64 -1.68
CA SER A 77 -21.42 -17.88 -1.36
C SER A 77 -21.92 -17.83 0.08
N ALA A 78 -23.04 -18.47 0.40
CA ALA A 78 -23.52 -18.59 1.78
C ALA A 78 -22.39 -19.07 2.73
N GLU A 79 -21.48 -19.91 2.23
CA GLU A 79 -20.28 -20.36 2.94
C GLU A 79 -19.27 -19.24 3.19
N ALA A 80 -19.11 -18.30 2.25
CA ALA A 80 -18.25 -17.13 2.41
C ALA A 80 -18.86 -16.13 3.39
N PHE A 81 -20.19 -15.93 3.39
CA PHE A 81 -20.86 -15.15 4.42
C PHE A 81 -20.68 -15.77 5.80
N THR A 82 -20.86 -17.09 5.93
CA THR A 82 -20.58 -17.83 7.15
C THR A 82 -19.13 -17.67 7.60
N ALA A 83 -18.17 -17.76 6.67
CA ALA A 83 -16.76 -17.58 6.96
C ALA A 83 -16.43 -16.15 7.41
N VAL A 84 -17.07 -15.13 6.83
CA VAL A 84 -16.88 -13.72 7.22
C VAL A 84 -17.51 -13.45 8.58
N VAL A 85 -18.73 -13.94 8.85
CA VAL A 85 -19.36 -13.85 10.17
C VAL A 85 -18.50 -14.54 11.23
N ALA A 86 -18.03 -15.76 10.95
CA ALA A 86 -17.15 -16.50 11.84
C ALA A 86 -15.81 -15.77 12.06
N SER A 87 -15.24 -15.19 11.01
CA SER A 87 -14.01 -14.41 11.10
C SER A 87 -14.19 -13.16 11.97
N MET A 88 -15.25 -12.38 11.76
CA MET A 88 -15.52 -11.18 12.55
C MET A 88 -15.79 -11.51 14.03
N LEU A 89 -16.58 -12.56 14.31
CA LEU A 89 -16.82 -13.02 15.68
C LEU A 89 -15.54 -13.52 16.35
N ASN A 90 -14.68 -14.24 15.64
CA ASN A 90 -13.36 -14.67 16.16
C ASN A 90 -12.42 -13.48 16.38
N ASN A 91 -12.54 -12.41 15.58
CA ASN A 91 -11.81 -11.16 15.79
C ASN A 91 -12.33 -10.34 17.00
N GLY A 92 -13.35 -10.84 17.72
CA GLY A 92 -13.93 -10.20 18.90
C GLY A 92 -15.01 -9.17 18.61
N ASP A 93 -15.50 -9.08 17.37
CA ASP A 93 -16.62 -8.21 17.04
C ASP A 93 -17.90 -8.69 17.72
N THR A 94 -18.70 -7.75 18.22
CA THR A 94 -20.00 -8.10 18.79
C THR A 94 -20.96 -8.55 17.69
N PRO A 95 -21.87 -9.49 17.96
CA PRO A 95 -22.82 -9.99 16.95
C PRO A 95 -23.69 -8.87 16.37
N GLU A 96 -23.99 -7.82 17.15
CA GLU A 96 -24.68 -6.62 16.67
C GLU A 96 -23.86 -5.82 15.66
N HIS A 97 -22.54 -5.72 15.86
CA HIS A 97 -21.63 -5.06 14.93
C HIS A 97 -21.52 -5.84 13.61
N VAL A 98 -21.37 -7.16 13.68
CA VAL A 98 -21.34 -8.04 12.50
C VAL A 98 -22.65 -7.93 11.71
N ARG A 99 -23.79 -7.93 12.40
CA ARG A 99 -25.11 -7.77 11.79
C ARG A 99 -25.25 -6.44 11.06
N SER A 100 -24.82 -5.34 11.69
CA SER A 100 -24.85 -4.00 11.11
C SER A 100 -23.92 -3.86 9.90
N THR A 101 -22.73 -4.46 9.97
CA THR A 101 -21.70 -4.36 8.93
C THR A 101 -22.02 -5.21 7.70
N LEU A 102 -22.62 -6.39 7.89
CA LEU A 102 -22.98 -7.30 6.80
C LEU A 102 -24.43 -7.16 6.34
N GLY A 103 -25.24 -6.34 7.03
CA GLY A 103 -26.66 -6.13 6.70
C GLY A 103 -27.53 -7.36 6.93
N LEU A 104 -27.11 -8.29 7.80
CA LEU A 104 -27.79 -9.56 8.04
C LEU A 104 -29.02 -9.38 8.96
N SER A 105 -30.00 -10.26 8.83
CA SER A 105 -31.04 -10.46 9.84
C SER A 105 -30.52 -11.31 10.99
N GLU A 106 -31.22 -11.25 12.14
CA GLU A 106 -30.85 -12.04 13.32
C GLU A 106 -30.89 -13.55 13.06
N SER A 107 -31.88 -14.01 12.28
CA SER A 107 -32.01 -15.40 11.84
C SER A 107 -30.82 -15.85 10.98
N GLU A 108 -30.36 -15.01 10.06
CA GLU A 108 -29.21 -15.34 9.19
C GLU A 108 -27.90 -15.38 9.98
N LEU A 109 -27.74 -14.51 10.98
CA LEU A 109 -26.58 -14.56 11.88
C LEU A 109 -26.58 -15.87 12.69
N THR A 110 -27.73 -16.30 13.23
CA THR A 110 -27.81 -17.55 14.00
C THR A 110 -27.53 -18.78 13.15
N GLU A 111 -28.01 -18.80 11.90
CA GLU A 111 -27.74 -19.88 10.96
C GLU A 111 -26.26 -19.91 10.56
N ALA A 112 -25.65 -18.75 10.32
CA ALA A 112 -24.23 -18.64 10.03
C ALA A 112 -23.34 -19.12 11.21
N VAL A 113 -23.68 -18.76 12.45
CA VAL A 113 -22.92 -19.23 13.63
C VAL A 113 -23.07 -20.74 13.82
N GLN A 114 -24.26 -21.30 13.57
CA GLN A 114 -24.51 -22.73 13.66
C GLN A 114 -23.78 -23.51 12.56
N LEU A 115 -23.76 -22.99 11.33
CA LEU A 115 -23.06 -23.60 10.20
C LEU A 115 -21.52 -23.51 10.35
N ALA A 116 -21.02 -22.44 10.97
CA ALA A 116 -19.60 -22.26 11.26
C ALA A 116 -19.05 -23.21 12.34
N GLY A 117 -19.91 -23.99 13.01
CA GLY A 117 -19.49 -24.88 14.11
C GLY A 117 -18.90 -24.14 15.31
N LEU A 118 -19.12 -22.82 15.40
CA LEU A 118 -18.74 -22.04 16.55
C LEU A 118 -19.67 -22.43 17.71
N PRO A 119 -19.15 -22.62 18.93
CA PRO A 119 -20.01 -22.89 20.07
C PRO A 119 -20.95 -21.69 20.19
N ALA A 120 -22.24 -21.92 19.95
CA ALA A 120 -23.26 -21.12 20.60
C ALA A 120 -22.82 -21.06 22.07
N ALA A 121 -22.65 -19.86 22.60
CA ALA A 121 -22.05 -19.64 23.91
C ALA A 121 -22.84 -20.40 24.99
N ASP A 122 -22.49 -21.66 25.20
CA ASP A 122 -22.89 -22.51 26.31
C ASP A 122 -22.12 -23.85 26.27
N GLY A 123 -21.17 -23.95 27.19
CA GLY A 123 -20.78 -25.15 27.93
C GLY A 123 -20.58 -26.49 27.22
N GLY A 124 -19.31 -26.88 27.07
CA GLY A 124 -18.84 -28.16 27.62
C GLY A 124 -18.47 -29.31 26.67
N ALA A 125 -17.19 -29.71 26.80
CA ALA A 125 -16.66 -31.08 26.87
C ALA A 125 -16.34 -31.90 25.60
N THR A 126 -15.01 -32.13 25.45
CA THR A 126 -14.28 -33.40 25.15
C THR A 126 -14.44 -34.06 23.77
N THR A 127 -13.37 -34.34 22.99
CA THR A 127 -12.39 -35.44 23.16
C THR A 127 -11.35 -35.37 21.99
N PRO A 128 -10.10 -35.91 22.10
CA PRO A 128 -8.95 -35.47 21.29
C PRO A 128 -8.56 -36.44 20.16
N GLU A 129 -8.17 -35.92 18.98
CA GLU A 129 -7.37 -36.66 18.01
C GLU A 129 -6.51 -35.73 17.13
N GLU A 130 -5.19 -35.91 17.26
CA GLU A 130 -4.08 -35.47 16.40
C GLU A 130 -4.12 -34.03 15.82
N ALA A 131 -3.69 -33.08 16.64
CA ALA A 131 -3.63 -31.66 16.32
C ALA A 131 -2.46 -31.31 15.38
N VAL A 132 -2.78 -31.10 14.09
CA VAL A 132 -2.24 -29.93 13.40
C VAL A 132 -2.62 -28.72 14.26
N PRO A 133 -1.71 -27.80 14.62
CA PRO A 133 -2.12 -26.60 15.34
C PRO A 133 -3.10 -25.85 14.44
N ALA A 134 -4.39 -25.95 14.79
CA ALA A 134 -5.44 -25.15 14.22
C ALA A 134 -5.04 -23.70 14.42
N LEU A 135 -4.91 -23.01 13.29
CA LEU A 135 -4.51 -21.62 13.17
C LEU A 135 -5.66 -20.74 13.69
N ASN A 136 -5.82 -20.70 15.02
CA ASN A 136 -6.68 -19.76 15.69
C ASN A 136 -5.81 -18.59 16.17
N ASP A 137 -6.20 -17.39 15.73
CA ASP A 137 -5.79 -16.05 16.21
C ASP A 137 -4.46 -15.46 15.70
N PRO A 138 -4.34 -14.11 15.73
CA PRO A 138 -4.97 -13.17 14.80
C PRO A 138 -3.88 -12.32 14.13
N ALA A 139 -4.26 -11.33 13.33
CA ALA A 139 -3.35 -10.37 12.68
C ALA A 139 -2.34 -9.75 13.67
N GLY A 140 -1.16 -10.35 13.73
CA GLY A 140 -0.06 -9.98 14.60
C GLY A 140 1.12 -10.86 14.24
N THR A 141 2.32 -10.29 14.34
CA THR A 141 3.60 -11.01 14.20
C THR A 141 3.67 -12.29 15.05
N ASP A 142 2.81 -12.40 16.06
CA ASP A 142 2.62 -13.54 16.94
C ASP A 142 2.18 -14.83 16.23
N GLY A 143 1.54 -14.76 15.05
CA GLY A 143 1.22 -15.95 14.26
C GLY A 143 2.38 -16.46 13.40
N ILE A 144 3.33 -15.57 13.06
CA ILE A 144 4.45 -15.88 12.16
C ILE A 144 5.59 -16.58 12.93
N GLU A 145 5.83 -16.20 14.19
CA GLU A 145 6.89 -16.83 15.00
C GLU A 145 6.66 -18.33 15.29
N PRO A 146 5.45 -18.80 15.63
CA PRO A 146 5.14 -20.23 15.74
C PRO A 146 5.37 -20.99 14.44
N LEU A 147 5.04 -20.39 13.29
CA LEU A 147 5.24 -20.98 11.97
C LEU A 147 6.73 -21.05 11.61
N LEU A 148 7.51 -20.02 11.92
CA LEU A 148 8.96 -20.03 11.71
C LEU A 148 9.65 -21.02 12.64
N ALA A 149 9.25 -21.10 13.91
CA ALA A 149 9.77 -22.08 14.85
C ALA A 149 9.47 -23.53 14.42
N TRP A 150 8.27 -23.78 13.89
CA TRP A 150 7.93 -25.07 13.28
C TRP A 150 8.78 -25.36 12.04
N ALA A 151 8.91 -24.39 11.14
CA ALA A 151 9.65 -24.53 9.88
C ALA A 151 11.15 -24.78 10.10
N GLU A 152 11.73 -24.26 11.18
CA GLU A 152 13.13 -24.52 11.55
C GLU A 152 13.40 -25.91 12.11
N ASN A 153 12.41 -26.50 12.78
CA ASN A 153 12.48 -27.87 13.27
C ASN A 153 12.00 -28.88 12.22
N HIS A 154 11.69 -28.42 11.01
CA HIS A 154 11.20 -29.26 9.94
C HIS A 154 12.28 -30.23 9.41
N SER A 155 11.88 -31.47 9.11
CA SER A 155 12.79 -32.52 8.61
C SER A 155 13.43 -32.16 7.26
N ALA A 156 12.65 -31.57 6.36
CA ALA A 156 13.14 -31.07 5.07
C ALA A 156 14.07 -29.85 5.22
N ALA A 157 15.30 -29.97 4.71
CA ALA A 157 16.30 -28.89 4.75
C ALA A 157 15.90 -27.63 3.95
N SER A 158 15.12 -27.80 2.87
CA SER A 158 14.62 -26.68 2.07
C SER A 158 13.70 -25.75 2.87
N ILE A 159 12.89 -26.30 3.77
CA ILE A 159 11.95 -25.54 4.61
C ILE A 159 12.73 -24.79 5.70
N ARG A 160 13.71 -25.44 6.33
CA ARG A 160 14.61 -24.80 7.31
C ARG A 160 15.37 -23.62 6.71
N ASN A 161 15.93 -23.80 5.51
CA ASN A 161 16.66 -22.73 4.82
C ASN A 161 15.76 -21.54 4.46
N ARG A 162 14.49 -21.81 4.10
CA ARG A 162 13.50 -20.75 3.85
C ARG A 162 13.14 -20.00 5.12
N ALA A 163 12.92 -20.70 6.23
CA ALA A 163 12.65 -20.06 7.52
C ALA A 163 13.79 -19.14 7.96
N ALA A 164 15.04 -19.61 7.84
CA ALA A 164 16.22 -18.79 8.15
C ALA A 164 16.31 -17.52 7.28
N ARG A 165 16.00 -17.64 5.98
CA ARG A 165 15.97 -16.49 5.07
C ARG A 165 14.86 -15.50 5.45
N VAL A 166 13.66 -15.98 5.72
CA VAL A 166 12.54 -15.13 6.15
C VAL A 166 12.86 -14.38 7.45
N ARG A 167 13.56 -15.01 8.41
CA ARG A 167 14.02 -14.32 9.62
C ARG A 167 15.04 -13.22 9.35
N SER A 168 15.98 -13.47 8.46
CA SER A 168 16.92 -12.45 7.99
C SER A 168 16.18 -11.27 7.36
N ASP A 169 15.25 -11.54 6.45
CA ASP A 169 14.49 -10.52 5.73
C ASP A 169 13.58 -9.71 6.67
N LEU A 170 12.95 -10.35 7.67
CA LEU A 170 12.15 -9.68 8.69
C LEU A 170 12.99 -8.76 9.58
N THR A 171 14.19 -9.20 9.95
CA THR A 171 15.13 -8.38 10.72
C THR A 171 15.53 -7.15 9.91
N GLU A 172 15.91 -7.34 8.64
CA GLU A 172 16.28 -6.24 7.74
C GLU A 172 15.12 -5.24 7.53
N LEU A 173 13.90 -5.74 7.32
CA LEU A 173 12.71 -4.88 7.19
C LEU A 173 12.46 -4.05 8.45
N THR A 174 12.69 -4.63 9.62
CA THR A 174 12.51 -3.95 10.90
C THR A 174 13.57 -2.85 11.08
N GLU A 175 14.82 -3.11 10.72
CA GLU A 175 15.90 -2.12 10.73
C GLU A 175 15.66 -0.96 9.76
N ARG A 176 15.16 -1.26 8.55
CA ARG A 176 14.79 -0.23 7.56
C ARG A 176 13.67 0.66 8.09
N ARG A 177 12.61 0.07 8.64
CA ARG A 177 11.50 0.85 9.24
C ARG A 177 11.95 1.71 10.41
N ALA A 178 12.85 1.22 11.25
CA ALA A 178 13.41 2.01 12.35
C ALA A 178 14.22 3.22 11.83
N THR A 179 14.96 3.03 10.74
CA THR A 179 15.71 4.11 10.07
C THR A 179 14.77 5.14 9.46
N ASP A 180 13.72 4.69 8.75
CA ASP A 180 12.73 5.57 8.13
C ASP A 180 11.97 6.40 9.18
N ALA A 181 11.58 5.77 10.30
CA ALA A 181 10.95 6.47 11.42
C ALA A 181 11.89 7.54 12.02
N ALA A 182 13.17 7.21 12.21
CA ALA A 182 14.15 8.17 12.71
C ALA A 182 14.38 9.35 11.73
N GLN A 183 14.31 9.10 10.42
CA GLN A 183 14.37 10.14 9.40
C GLN A 183 13.14 11.04 9.47
N GLN A 184 11.94 10.47 9.54
CA GLN A 184 10.70 11.23 9.63
C GLN A 184 10.68 12.13 10.88
N ASP A 185 11.10 11.60 12.04
CA ASP A 185 11.24 12.38 13.28
C ASP A 185 12.24 13.54 13.13
N ALA A 186 13.31 13.32 12.37
CA ALA A 186 14.30 14.37 12.10
C ALA A 186 13.73 15.45 11.17
N GLU A 187 13.01 15.05 10.13
CA GLU A 187 12.33 15.96 9.20
C GLU A 187 11.27 16.80 9.91
N GLU A 188 10.47 16.21 10.80
CA GLU A 188 9.48 16.93 11.59
C GLU A 188 10.14 17.98 12.50
N ARG A 189 11.25 17.61 13.16
CA ARG A 189 12.02 18.55 13.98
C ARG A 189 12.55 19.73 13.15
N VAL A 190 13.02 19.48 11.93
CA VAL A 190 13.45 20.54 11.02
C VAL A 190 12.29 21.42 10.57
N ALA A 191 11.15 20.82 10.24
CA ALA A 191 9.95 21.57 9.84
C ALA A 191 9.47 22.49 10.96
N LYS A 192 9.44 21.99 12.21
CA LYS A 192 9.09 22.78 13.39
C LYS A 192 10.07 23.93 13.62
N ALA A 193 11.38 23.66 13.58
CA ALA A 193 12.40 24.69 13.75
C ALA A 193 12.32 25.77 12.66
N LYS A 194 12.02 25.40 11.41
CA LYS A 194 11.79 26.36 10.32
C LYS A 194 10.57 27.25 10.58
N ALA A 195 9.46 26.67 11.02
CA ALA A 195 8.25 27.43 11.36
C ALA A 195 8.52 28.43 12.50
N GLU A 196 9.26 28.02 13.53
CA GLU A 196 9.65 28.90 14.64
C GLU A 196 10.57 30.05 14.17
N LEU A 197 11.51 29.77 13.26
CA LEU A 197 12.39 30.77 12.67
C LEU A 197 11.60 31.78 11.84
N GLU A 198 10.66 31.33 11.00
CA GLU A 198 9.80 32.23 10.23
C GLU A 198 8.94 33.10 11.15
N ALA A 199 8.37 32.53 12.22
CA ALA A 199 7.61 33.29 13.21
C ALA A 199 8.47 34.34 13.93
N ALA A 200 9.72 34.00 14.29
CA ALA A 200 10.66 34.94 14.88
C ALA A 200 11.05 36.06 13.90
N GLN A 201 11.27 35.74 12.62
CA GLN A 201 11.52 36.73 11.58
C GLN A 201 10.33 37.66 11.35
N ALA A 202 9.10 37.14 11.37
CA ALA A 202 7.89 37.95 11.26
C ALA A 202 7.79 38.96 12.41
N LYS A 203 8.00 38.52 13.66
CA LYS A 203 8.07 39.40 14.83
C LYS A 203 9.15 40.48 14.70
N LEU A 204 10.34 40.11 14.19
CA LEU A 204 11.42 41.06 13.97
C LEU A 204 11.07 42.10 12.89
N ARG A 205 10.38 41.68 11.82
CA ARG A 205 9.87 42.61 10.79
C ARG A 205 8.84 43.57 11.40
N GLU A 206 7.90 43.06 12.19
CA GLU A 206 6.87 43.86 12.87
C GLU A 206 7.49 44.91 13.81
N VAL A 207 8.47 44.54 14.64
CA VAL A 207 9.19 45.49 15.51
C VAL A 207 9.95 46.53 14.70
N LYS A 208 10.60 46.13 13.59
CA LYS A 208 11.31 47.07 12.71
C LYS A 208 10.37 48.03 11.99
N THR A 209 9.18 47.59 11.58
CA THR A 209 8.17 48.45 10.95
C THR A 209 7.47 49.35 11.97
N GLY A 210 7.14 48.83 13.16
CA GLY A 210 6.56 49.59 14.26
C GLY A 210 7.53 50.60 14.88
N GLY A 211 8.84 50.36 14.81
CA GLY A 211 9.86 51.34 15.17
C GLY A 211 10.14 52.41 14.12
N ARG A 212 9.57 52.29 12.90
CA ARG A 212 9.80 53.22 11.78
C ARG A 212 8.51 53.91 11.31
N THR A 213 7.74 54.43 12.26
CA THR A 213 6.70 55.46 12.08
C THR A 213 6.75 56.36 13.32
N ALA A 214 6.83 57.69 13.27
CA ALA A 214 7.04 58.66 12.22
C ALA A 214 7.57 59.89 12.95
N THR A 215 8.76 60.36 12.59
CA THR A 215 9.13 61.75 12.86
C THR A 215 8.18 62.60 12.02
N SER A 216 7.11 63.05 12.65
CA SER A 216 6.20 64.02 12.05
C SER A 216 6.99 65.26 11.65
N PRO A 217 6.84 65.80 10.43
CA PRO A 217 7.44 67.08 10.08
C PRO A 217 6.89 68.15 11.01
N SER A 218 7.80 68.77 11.76
CA SER A 218 7.55 69.94 12.61
C SER A 218 6.85 71.05 11.81
N PRO A 219 5.75 71.64 12.30
CA PRO A 219 5.35 72.97 11.88
C PRO A 219 6.20 74.00 12.65
N THR A 220 7.02 74.73 11.88
CA THR A 220 7.45 76.13 12.02
C THR A 220 7.86 76.68 13.41
N PRO A 221 9.05 77.30 13.53
CA PRO A 221 9.58 77.80 14.80
C PRO A 221 8.97 79.15 15.20
N ALA A 222 8.67 79.31 16.50
CA ALA A 222 8.54 80.61 17.18
C ALA A 222 9.24 80.52 18.57
N PRO A 223 9.80 81.63 19.08
CA PRO A 223 11.07 81.60 19.82
C PRO A 223 10.95 81.66 21.35
N ALA A 224 12.11 81.44 21.99
CA ALA A 224 12.45 81.60 23.41
C ALA A 224 11.93 80.49 24.35
N SER A 225 12.73 79.91 25.26
CA SER A 225 13.79 80.52 26.04
C SER A 225 14.89 79.53 26.47
N THR A 226 16.02 80.14 26.80
CA THR A 226 17.28 79.68 27.37
C THR A 226 17.22 78.60 28.46
N GLY A 227 18.12 77.62 28.36
CA GLY A 227 18.43 76.68 29.44
C GLY A 227 19.71 75.88 29.23
N ARG A 228 20.86 76.56 29.04
CA ARG A 228 22.16 75.93 29.30
C ARG A 228 22.28 75.63 30.79
N ARG A 229 22.39 74.36 31.20
CA ARG A 229 23.26 73.82 32.27
C ARG A 229 23.27 72.28 32.15
N SER A 230 24.29 71.51 32.47
CA SER A 230 25.74 71.68 32.60
C SER A 230 26.31 70.27 32.78
N LYS A 231 27.61 70.12 32.52
CA LYS A 231 28.43 68.90 32.58
C LYS A 231 28.67 68.37 34.01
N GLU A 232 27.80 68.71 34.97
CA GLU A 232 27.96 68.39 36.40
C GLU A 232 27.15 67.18 36.89
N GLU A 233 26.23 66.60 36.12
CA GLU A 233 25.54 65.34 36.52
C GLU A 233 26.33 64.06 36.18
N LEU A 234 27.54 64.19 35.60
CA LEU A 234 28.45 63.08 35.30
C LEU A 234 29.50 62.83 36.40
N ALA A 235 29.34 63.42 37.59
CA ALA A 235 30.29 63.28 38.69
C ALA A 235 29.63 63.22 40.08
N THR A 236 28.65 62.35 40.25
CA THR A 236 28.13 61.92 41.57
C THR A 236 27.52 60.52 41.34
N ILE A 237 27.95 59.45 41.99
CA ILE A 237 27.93 59.21 43.46
C ILE A 237 26.55 59.56 44.04
#